data_AF-A0A847CXT5-F1
#
_entry.id   AF-A0A847CXT5-F1
#
_cell.length_a   1.000
_cell.length_b   1.000
_cell.length_c   1.000
_cell.angle_alpha   90.00
_cell.angle_beta   90.00
_cell.angle_gamma   90.00
#
_symmetry.space_group_name_H-M   'P 1'
#
loop_
_entity.id
_entity.type
_entity.pdbx_description
1 polymer ?
#
loop_
_entity_poly.entity_id
_entity_poly.type
_entity_poly.pdbx_seq_one_letter_code
_entity_poly.pdbx_strand_id
1 'polypeptide(L)'
;TTKERVEALKSLRDEGIPTVVWLTPILPFINDTEENIIGILNYCKEVKVFGVICFGMGLTLREGNREYFYSELDKKFPQLKETYMQRYGSSYIVGSRDNKRLMNVFHDFCEVNNIVHDNDLIFNYLNLFEDKQFTKQIGFFDEI
;
A
#
# COMPACT_ATOMS: atom_id res chain seq x y z
N THR A 1 -5.31 -10.61 -8.89
CA THR A 1 -4.56 -9.66 -9.76
C THR A 1 -5.00 -8.24 -9.46
N THR A 2 -4.36 -7.21 -10.04
CA THR A 2 -4.83 -5.81 -9.89
C THR A 2 -6.27 -5.65 -10.42
N LYS A 3 -6.58 -6.28 -11.56
CA LYS A 3 -7.91 -6.25 -12.18
C LYS A 3 -9.02 -6.72 -11.22
N GLU A 4 -8.86 -7.89 -10.60
CA GLU A 4 -9.86 -8.44 -9.68
C GLU A 4 -10.10 -7.54 -8.46
N ARG A 5 -9.04 -6.88 -7.96
CA ARG A 5 -9.18 -5.89 -6.87
C ARG A 5 -9.99 -4.68 -7.32
N VAL A 6 -9.76 -4.18 -8.53
CA VAL A 6 -10.52 -3.05 -9.11
C VAL A 6 -11.97 -3.45 -9.36
N GLU A 7 -12.24 -4.67 -9.83
CA GLU A 7 -13.60 -5.20 -9.98
C GLU A 7 -14.33 -5.26 -8.63
N ALA A 8 -13.65 -5.70 -7.57
CA ALA A 8 -14.22 -5.66 -6.22
C ALA A 8 -14.54 -4.23 -5.76
N LEU A 9 -13.61 -3.28 -5.94
CA LEU A 9 -13.85 -1.86 -5.61
C LEU A 9 -15.02 -1.27 -6.40
N LYS A 10 -15.16 -1.66 -7.67
CA LYS A 10 -16.27 -1.24 -8.53
C LYS A 10 -17.61 -1.74 -7.99
N SER A 11 -17.71 -3.02 -7.61
CA SER A 11 -18.92 -3.56 -7.01
C SER A 11 -19.27 -2.84 -5.70
N LEU A 12 -18.29 -2.59 -4.83
CA LEU A 12 -18.50 -1.85 -3.58
C LEU A 12 -19.01 -0.43 -3.85
N ARG A 13 -18.42 0.26 -4.83
CA ARG A 13 -18.87 1.59 -5.27
C ARG A 13 -20.32 1.56 -5.77
N ASP A 14 -20.68 0.58 -6.59
CA ASP A 14 -22.02 0.47 -7.18
C ASP A 14 -23.10 0.21 -6.11
N GLU A 15 -22.72 -0.44 -5.00
CA GLU A 15 -23.54 -0.61 -3.79
C GLU A 15 -23.47 0.58 -2.81
N GLY A 16 -22.77 1.67 -3.16
CA GLY A 16 -22.64 2.85 -2.33
C GLY A 16 -21.73 2.69 -1.11
N ILE A 17 -20.89 1.66 -1.09
CA ILE A 17 -19.95 1.39 0.01
C ILE A 17 -18.64 2.15 -0.25
N PRO A 18 -18.28 3.13 0.61
CA PRO A 18 -17.03 3.87 0.45
C PRO A 18 -15.82 2.96 0.70
N THR A 19 -14.76 3.16 -0.07
CA THR A 19 -13.55 2.35 0.00
C THR A 19 -12.31 3.20 0.15
N VAL A 20 -11.34 2.69 0.89
CA VAL A 20 -10.00 3.25 1.03
C VAL A 20 -9.01 2.24 0.47
N VAL A 21 -8.08 2.70 -0.36
CA VAL A 21 -7.00 1.87 -0.91
C VAL A 21 -5.72 2.10 -0.14
N TRP A 22 -4.97 1.03 0.16
CA TRP A 22 -3.63 1.15 0.75
C TRP A 22 -2.57 0.89 -0.32
N LEU A 23 -1.86 1.95 -0.74
CA LEU A 23 -0.84 1.92 -1.78
C LEU A 23 0.53 1.53 -1.22
N THR A 24 0.69 0.26 -0.87
CA THR A 24 1.97 -0.33 -0.42
C THR A 24 1.92 -1.86 -0.61
N PRO A 25 3.06 -2.53 -0.85
CA PRO A 25 4.39 -1.99 -1.07
C PRO A 25 4.63 -1.48 -2.50
N ILE A 26 5.55 -0.53 -2.62
CA ILE A 26 6.18 -0.13 -3.90
C ILE A 26 7.65 -0.54 -3.82
N LEU A 27 8.03 -1.52 -4.62
CA LEU A 27 9.31 -2.20 -4.59
C LEU A 27 10.35 -1.41 -5.40
N PRO A 28 11.44 -0.94 -4.77
CA PRO A 28 12.49 -0.22 -5.46
C PRO A 28 13.03 -1.00 -6.67
N PHE A 29 13.30 -0.31 -7.77
CA PHE A 29 13.82 -0.87 -9.02
C PHE A 29 12.89 -1.83 -9.78
N ILE A 30 11.68 -2.12 -9.27
CA ILE A 30 10.77 -3.10 -9.88
C ILE A 30 9.49 -2.42 -10.36
N ASN A 31 8.80 -1.72 -9.47
CA ASN A 31 7.52 -1.08 -9.78
C ASN A 31 7.41 0.35 -9.20
N ASP A 32 8.54 0.94 -8.81
CA ASP A 32 8.66 2.32 -8.35
C ASP A 32 8.80 3.31 -9.53
N THR A 33 7.97 3.13 -10.56
CA THR A 33 7.90 4.03 -11.70
C THR A 33 6.68 4.93 -11.61
N GLU A 34 6.81 6.16 -12.12
CA GLU A 34 5.69 7.10 -12.17
C GLU A 34 4.49 6.53 -12.94
N GLU A 35 4.75 5.87 -14.07
CA GLU A 35 3.74 5.21 -14.89
C GLU A 35 2.92 4.19 -14.07
N ASN A 36 3.59 3.36 -13.27
CA ASN A 36 2.90 2.38 -12.44
C ASN A 36 2.06 3.06 -11.34
N ILE A 37 2.59 4.08 -10.66
CA ILE A 37 1.86 4.83 -9.64
C ILE A 37 0.62 5.50 -10.24
N ILE A 38 0.77 6.23 -11.35
CA ILE A 38 -0.34 6.86 -12.06
C ILE A 38 -1.34 5.82 -12.57
N GLY A 39 -0.89 4.68 -13.07
CA GLY A 39 -1.76 3.58 -13.49
C GLY A 39 -2.67 3.09 -12.35
N ILE A 40 -2.11 2.87 -11.16
CA ILE A 40 -2.88 2.45 -9.98
C ILE A 40 -3.85 3.54 -9.54
N LEU A 41 -3.41 4.81 -9.51
CA LEU A 41 -4.24 5.94 -9.09
C LEU A 41 -5.38 6.22 -10.08
N ASN A 42 -5.18 5.99 -11.38
CA ASN A 42 -6.25 6.06 -12.37
C ASN A 42 -7.36 5.04 -12.10
N TYR A 43 -7.04 3.82 -11.67
CA TYR A 43 -8.07 2.87 -11.23
C TYR A 43 -8.81 3.37 -9.99
N CYS A 44 -8.09 3.92 -9.01
CA CYS A 44 -8.67 4.49 -7.79
C CYS A 44 -9.67 5.62 -8.13
N LYS A 45 -9.29 6.48 -9.07
CA LYS A 45 -10.15 7.54 -9.63
C LYS A 45 -11.38 6.96 -10.33
N GLU A 46 -11.21 5.97 -11.21
CA GLU A 46 -12.30 5.34 -11.98
C GLU A 46 -13.37 4.75 -11.05
N VAL A 47 -12.93 4.05 -10.00
CA VAL A 47 -13.83 3.43 -9.01
C VAL A 47 -14.21 4.38 -7.86
N LYS A 48 -13.81 5.65 -7.92
CA LYS A 48 -14.20 6.71 -6.98
C LYS A 48 -13.96 6.33 -5.51
N VAL A 49 -12.76 5.83 -5.21
CA VAL A 49 -12.37 5.54 -3.82
C VAL A 49 -12.45 6.82 -2.98
N PHE A 50 -12.79 6.69 -1.71
CA PHE A 50 -12.81 7.82 -0.77
C PHE A 50 -11.40 8.37 -0.57
N GLY A 51 -10.42 7.48 -0.37
CA GLY A 51 -9.05 7.87 -0.14
C GLY A 51 -8.02 6.80 -0.44
N VAL A 52 -6.75 7.22 -0.46
CA VAL A 52 -5.60 6.34 -0.65
C VAL A 52 -4.60 6.59 0.48
N ILE A 53 -4.31 5.55 1.27
CA ILE A 53 -3.27 5.57 2.30
C ILE A 53 -1.93 5.28 1.62
N CYS A 54 -0.93 6.12 1.86
CA CYS A 54 0.44 5.90 1.40
C CYS A 54 1.45 6.43 2.43
N PHE A 55 2.43 5.59 2.80
CA PHE A 55 3.48 5.96 3.76
C PHE A 55 4.83 6.23 3.09
N GLY A 56 4.88 6.25 1.76
CA GLY A 56 6.11 6.29 0.99
C GLY A 56 6.22 5.14 0.00
N MET A 57 7.12 5.32 -0.96
CA MET A 57 7.46 4.34 -1.98
C MET A 57 8.54 3.42 -1.44
N GLY A 58 8.12 2.28 -0.91
CA GLY A 58 9.04 1.30 -0.36
C GLY A 58 8.34 0.08 0.19
N LEU A 59 9.13 -0.69 0.91
CA LEU A 59 8.70 -1.83 1.71
C LEU A 59 9.50 -1.91 3.00
N THR A 60 9.02 -2.73 3.92
CA THR A 60 9.77 -3.09 5.12
C THR A 60 10.26 -4.53 5.03
N LEU A 61 11.56 -4.74 5.24
CA LEU A 61 12.17 -6.07 5.29
C LEU A 61 12.58 -6.40 6.74
N ARG A 62 11.84 -7.30 7.38
CA ARG A 62 12.18 -7.86 8.69
C ARG A 62 13.16 -9.01 8.54
N GLU A 63 13.89 -9.29 9.61
CA GLU A 63 14.58 -10.58 9.76
C GLU A 63 13.58 -11.74 9.57
N GLY A 64 13.98 -12.78 8.84
CA GLY A 64 13.13 -13.89 8.41
C GLY A 64 12.43 -13.64 7.07
N ASN A 65 11.83 -12.45 6.87
CA ASN A 65 11.19 -12.11 5.60
C ASN A 65 12.22 -11.71 4.52
N ARG A 66 13.32 -11.05 4.93
CA ARG A 66 14.37 -10.55 4.03
C ARG A 66 15.01 -11.66 3.22
N GLU A 67 15.33 -12.79 3.87
CA GLU A 67 16.02 -13.92 3.26
C GLU A 67 15.16 -14.54 2.17
N TYR A 68 13.86 -14.73 2.45
CA TYR A 68 12.90 -15.18 1.46
C TYR A 68 12.77 -14.18 0.30
N PHE A 69 12.60 -12.90 0.60
CA PHE A 69 12.49 -11.85 -0.42
C PHE A 69 13.71 -11.82 -1.35
N TYR A 70 14.92 -11.90 -0.80
CA TYR A 70 16.16 -11.97 -1.58
C TYR A 70 16.27 -13.26 -2.39
N SER A 71 15.81 -14.41 -1.87
CA SER A 71 15.78 -15.65 -2.65
C SER A 71 14.84 -15.56 -3.87
N GLU A 72 13.72 -14.84 -3.75
CA GLU A 72 12.77 -14.65 -4.85
C GLU A 72 13.23 -13.58 -5.83
N LEU A 73 13.91 -12.53 -5.35
CA LEU A 73 14.57 -11.55 -6.20
C LEU A 73 15.59 -12.21 -7.11
N ASP A 74 16.45 -13.08 -6.58
CA ASP A 74 17.50 -13.74 -7.35
C ASP A 74 16.92 -14.61 -8.49
N LYS A 75 15.78 -15.27 -8.22
CA LYS A 75 15.08 -16.11 -9.22
C LYS A 75 14.38 -15.29 -10.29
N LYS A 76 13.72 -14.20 -9.92
CA LYS A 76 12.80 -13.45 -10.81
C LYS A 76 13.46 -12.24 -11.48
N PHE A 77 14.45 -11.65 -10.81
CA PHE A 77 15.17 -10.45 -11.23
C PHE A 77 16.67 -10.66 -10.96
N PRO A 78 17.37 -11.47 -11.79
CA PRO A 78 18.79 -11.74 -11.60
C PRO A 78 19.60 -10.45 -11.44
N GLN A 79 20.58 -10.46 -10.54
CA GLN A 79 21.45 -9.31 -10.15
C GLN A 79 20.77 -8.23 -9.28
N LEU A 80 19.45 -8.28 -9.11
CA LEU A 80 18.75 -7.26 -8.32
C LEU A 80 18.93 -7.46 -6.81
N LYS A 81 19.10 -8.70 -6.37
CA LYS A 81 19.42 -9.04 -4.98
C LYS A 81 20.69 -8.32 -4.52
N GLU A 82 21.76 -8.38 -5.31
CA GLU A 82 23.04 -7.71 -5.01
C GLU A 82 22.86 -6.20 -4.89
N THR A 83 22.09 -5.61 -5.81
CA THR A 83 21.75 -4.18 -5.77
C THR A 83 21.02 -3.81 -4.47
N TYR A 84 20.04 -4.62 -4.05
CA TYR A 84 19.33 -4.43 -2.79
C TYR A 84 20.26 -4.57 -1.59
N MET A 85 21.10 -5.61 -1.55
CA MET A 85 22.03 -5.87 -0.44
C MET A 85 23.07 -4.75 -0.30
N GLN A 86 23.64 -4.29 -1.42
CA GLN A 86 24.62 -3.18 -1.41
C GLN A 86 23.98 -1.87 -0.95
N ARG A 87 22.74 -1.60 -1.37
CA ARG A 87 22.08 -0.33 -1.08
C ARG A 87 21.47 -0.26 0.32
N TYR A 88 20.83 -1.33 0.76
CA TYR A 88 20.00 -1.33 1.96
C TYR A 88 20.58 -2.17 3.10
N GLY A 89 21.50 -3.10 2.82
CA GLY A 89 22.08 -3.98 3.84
C GLY A 89 21.01 -4.70 4.65
N SER A 90 21.06 -4.55 5.97
CA SER A 90 20.10 -5.07 6.94
C SER A 90 19.03 -4.04 7.37
N SER A 91 18.86 -2.94 6.62
CA SER A 91 17.87 -1.91 6.94
C SER A 91 16.45 -2.50 7.00
N TYR A 92 15.66 -2.02 7.96
CA TYR A 92 14.25 -2.40 8.08
C TYR A 92 13.41 -1.72 7.01
N ILE A 93 13.64 -0.43 6.75
CA ILE A 93 12.91 0.35 5.75
C ILE A 93 13.73 0.39 4.46
N VAL A 94 13.11 -0.04 3.36
CA VAL A 94 13.71 -0.13 2.04
C VAL A 94 12.92 0.77 1.09
N GLY A 95 13.41 1.99 0.89
CA GLY A 95 12.74 3.04 0.11
C GLY A 95 13.29 3.21 -1.29
N SER A 96 12.43 3.62 -2.23
CA SER A 96 12.81 3.99 -3.59
C SER A 96 13.76 5.19 -3.60
N ARG A 97 14.64 5.25 -4.60
CA ARG A 97 15.49 6.43 -4.87
C ARG A 97 14.66 7.67 -5.18
N ASP A 98 13.52 7.45 -5.83
CA ASP A 98 12.64 8.49 -6.34
C ASP A 98 11.50 8.80 -5.37
N ASN A 99 11.56 8.31 -4.12
CA ASN A 99 10.48 8.43 -3.15
C ASN A 99 9.89 9.84 -3.08
N LYS A 100 10.72 10.88 -2.95
CA LYS A 100 10.24 12.26 -2.88
C LYS A 100 9.47 12.67 -4.13
N ARG A 101 10.00 12.35 -5.30
CA ARG A 101 9.37 12.69 -6.59
C ARG A 101 8.05 11.95 -6.78
N LEU A 102 8.04 10.64 -6.49
CA LEU A 102 6.84 9.80 -6.62
C LEU A 102 5.77 10.14 -5.59
N MET A 103 6.15 10.53 -4.37
CA MET A 103 5.21 11.04 -3.37
C MET A 103 4.58 12.35 -3.84
N ASN A 104 5.34 13.26 -4.44
CA ASN A 104 4.76 14.48 -5.03
C ASN A 104 3.76 14.14 -6.12
N VAL A 105 4.10 13.22 -7.04
CA VAL A 105 3.15 12.73 -8.07
C VAL A 105 1.88 12.17 -7.44
N PHE A 106 2.01 11.36 -6.38
CA PHE A 106 0.88 10.81 -5.64
C PHE A 106 -0.02 11.91 -5.04
N HIS A 107 0.57 12.85 -4.31
CA HIS A 107 -0.15 13.97 -3.70
C HIS A 107 -0.84 14.84 -4.76
N ASP A 108 -0.11 15.26 -5.80
CA ASP A 108 -0.64 16.12 -6.87
C ASP A 108 -1.79 15.44 -7.61
N PHE A 109 -1.66 14.15 -7.92
CA PHE A 109 -2.73 13.39 -8.58
C PHE A 109 -3.97 13.31 -7.68
N CYS A 110 -3.80 12.95 -6.41
CA CYS A 110 -4.92 12.81 -5.48
C CYS A 110 -5.64 14.13 -5.26
N GLU A 111 -4.91 15.24 -5.08
CA GLU A 111 -5.46 16.58 -4.92
C GLU A 111 -6.31 16.99 -6.14
N VAL A 112 -5.77 16.88 -7.36
CA VAL A 112 -6.48 17.23 -8.60
C VAL A 112 -7.76 16.40 -8.81
N ASN A 113 -7.78 15.17 -8.30
CA ASN A 113 -8.90 14.26 -8.46
C ASN A 113 -9.82 14.17 -7.23
N ASN A 114 -9.63 15.03 -6.22
CA ASN A 114 -10.42 15.06 -4.98
C ASN A 114 -10.44 13.70 -4.24
N ILE A 115 -9.30 13.00 -4.22
CA ILE A 115 -9.11 11.76 -3.47
C ILE A 115 -8.42 12.10 -2.15
N VAL A 116 -9.02 11.73 -1.02
CA VAL A 116 -8.40 11.98 0.29
C VAL A 116 -7.09 11.19 0.39
N HIS A 117 -6.01 11.85 0.75
CA HIS A 117 -4.67 11.24 0.69
C HIS A 117 -3.77 11.73 1.83
N ASP A 118 -4.35 12.43 2.79
CA ASP A 118 -3.79 12.64 4.11
C ASP A 118 -4.12 11.41 4.98
N ASN A 119 -3.10 10.72 5.47
CA ASN A 119 -3.29 9.49 6.22
C ASN A 119 -4.08 9.71 7.51
N ASP A 120 -3.87 10.82 8.22
CA ASP A 120 -4.56 11.10 9.48
C ASP A 120 -6.04 11.36 9.24
N LEU A 121 -6.39 12.10 8.18
CA LEU A 121 -7.79 12.29 7.78
C LEU A 121 -8.47 10.95 7.42
N ILE A 122 -7.76 10.06 6.73
CA ILE A 122 -8.28 8.75 6.38
C ILE A 122 -8.48 7.89 7.63
N PHE A 123 -7.50 7.84 8.54
CA PHE A 123 -7.67 7.07 9.77
C PHE A 123 -8.78 7.63 10.66
N ASN A 124 -8.91 8.95 10.75
CA ASN A 124 -10.02 9.59 11.45
C ASN A 124 -11.37 9.20 10.83
N TYR A 125 -11.46 9.14 9.51
CA TYR A 125 -12.64 8.66 8.80
C TYR A 125 -12.95 7.19 9.11
N LEU A 126 -11.94 6.31 9.06
CA LEU A 126 -12.12 4.88 9.36
C LEU A 126 -12.60 4.65 10.79
N ASN A 127 -12.10 5.43 11.76
CA ASN A 127 -12.50 5.37 13.16
C ASN A 127 -13.98 5.76 13.41
N LEU A 128 -14.66 6.38 12.44
CA LEU A 128 -16.11 6.63 12.52
C LEU A 128 -16.94 5.35 12.38
N PHE A 129 -16.37 4.30 11.79
CA PHE A 129 -17.02 3.00 11.56
C PHE A 129 -16.59 1.92 12.55
N GLU A 130 -15.60 2.19 13.41
CA GLU A 130 -15.26 1.27 14.48
C GLU A 130 -16.43 1.18 15.46
N ASP A 131 -17.11 0.04 15.47
CA ASP A 131 -18.09 -0.29 16.50
C ASP A 131 -17.32 -0.47 17.82
N LYS A 132 -17.34 0.56 18.67
CA LYS A 132 -16.64 0.59 19.97
C LYS A 132 -17.23 -0.38 21.00
N GLN A 133 -18.10 -1.30 20.58
CA GLN A 133 -18.47 -2.42 21.43
C GLN A 133 -17.20 -3.19 21.80
N PHE A 134 -16.95 -3.26 23.10
CA PHE A 134 -15.85 -4.02 23.67
C PHE A 134 -15.86 -5.45 23.13
N THR A 135 -15.09 -5.70 22.08
CA THR A 135 -14.69 -7.05 21.71
C THR A 135 -13.78 -7.53 22.82
N LYS A 136 -14.38 -8.17 23.83
CA LYS A 136 -13.61 -8.88 24.85
C LYS A 136 -12.87 -9.98 24.12
N GLN A 137 -11.53 -9.90 24.10
CA GLN A 137 -10.72 -11.03 23.67
C GLN A 137 -11.12 -12.22 24.53
N ILE A 138 -11.82 -13.18 23.95
CA ILE A 138 -12.27 -14.37 24.63
C ILE A 138 -11.02 -15.17 25.03
N GLY A 139 -10.86 -15.40 26.31
CA GLY A 139 -9.83 -16.29 26.83
C GLY A 139 -10.13 -17.73 26.39
N PHE A 140 -9.08 -18.55 26.29
CA PHE A 140 -9.21 -19.98 25.93
C PHE A 140 -10.14 -20.78 26.87
N PHE A 141 -10.48 -20.19 28.03
CA PHE A 141 -11.33 -20.78 29.08
C PHE A 141 -12.63 -20.02 29.33
N ASP A 142 -12.97 -19.02 28.52
CA ASP A 142 -14.16 -18.17 28.75
C ASP A 142 -15.50 -18.88 28.40
N GLU A 143 -15.48 -20.17 28.04
CA GLU A 143 -16.65 -21.03 27.79
C GLU A 143 -16.71 -22.31 28.67
N ILE A 144 -16.08 -22.33 29.86
CA ILE A 144 -16.28 -23.40 30.87
C ILE A 144 -17.03 -22.87 32.08
#